data_AF-A0AAN8IUD5-F1
#
_entry.id   AF-A0AAN8IUD5-F1
#
_cell.length_a   1.000
_cell.length_b   1.000
_cell.length_c   1.000
_cell.angle_alpha   90.00
_cell.angle_beta   90.00
_cell.angle_gamma   90.00
#
_symmetry.space_group_name_H-M   'P 1'
#
loop_
_entity.id
_entity.type
_entity.pdbx_description
1 polymer ?
#
loop_
_entity_poly.entity_id
_entity_poly.type
_entity_poly.pdbx_seq_one_letter_code
_entity_poly.pdbx_strand_id
1 'polypeptide(L)'
;HSFYVVVNCFLVNGSFKLLVDEILRELNLQPQGKVNTINALAVFLGKHLFSAKDHVKLTVVLDQAHYLSSFPVSTIKGLLSLPKSVRIAVEKYTEKHGDVNDIKNLKLLPVLEALDETDCYWQDENEREGFVDLPLSTRFLLVASFCASHNPSSTDKRYFAKFHGKEKRSEARERKAEQSAEQRDGEAKSAELQRIKCIYLALANLYPVKGVNMDIDVNSQIATLCSTGSVARTTSAANLDQPKFRCLESFENINEIAQ
;
A
#
# COMPACT_ATOMS: atom_id res chain seq x y z
N HIS A 1 24.11 0.04 1.83
CA HIS A 1 24.34 -0.56 3.17
C HIS A 1 23.08 -0.41 4.01
N SER A 2 22.68 -1.42 4.78
CA SER A 2 21.46 -1.34 5.59
C SER A 2 21.78 -1.47 7.08
N PHE A 3 21.23 -0.57 7.88
CA PHE A 3 21.28 -0.61 9.34
C PHE A 3 19.93 -1.05 9.88
N TYR A 4 19.96 -1.86 10.93
CA TYR A 4 18.76 -2.37 11.58
C TYR A 4 18.85 -2.08 13.07
N VAL A 5 17.79 -1.52 13.65
CA VAL A 5 17.72 -1.10 15.04
C VAL A 5 16.42 -1.57 15.62
N VAL A 6 16.46 -2.27 16.77
CA VAL A 6 15.26 -2.65 17.51
C VAL A 6 15.14 -1.77 18.74
N VAL A 7 14.00 -1.11 18.89
CA VAL A 7 13.71 -0.19 19.98
C VAL A 7 12.57 -0.76 20.81
N ASN A 8 12.84 -1.09 22.06
CA ASN A 8 11.81 -1.57 22.97
C ASN A 8 10.98 -0.39 23.50
N CYS A 9 9.75 -0.24 22.99
CA CYS A 9 8.87 0.87 23.33
C CYS A 9 8.42 0.87 24.80
N PHE A 10 8.49 -0.27 25.50
CA PHE A 10 8.22 -0.33 26.94
C PHE A 10 9.24 0.49 27.74
N LEU A 11 10.53 0.41 27.37
CA LEU A 11 11.61 1.09 28.08
C LEU A 11 11.58 2.61 27.90
N VAL A 12 10.89 3.06 26.85
CA VAL A 12 10.83 4.46 26.45
C VAL A 12 9.71 5.22 27.17
N ASN A 13 8.66 4.52 27.62
CA ASN A 13 7.57 5.05 28.46
C ASN A 13 7.00 6.40 27.96
N GLY A 14 6.75 6.52 26.66
CA GLY A 14 6.16 7.73 26.05
C GLY A 14 7.12 8.92 25.89
N SER A 15 8.39 8.78 26.29
CA SER A 15 9.38 9.85 26.22
C SER A 15 10.13 9.84 24.90
N PHE A 16 9.91 10.85 24.07
CA PHE A 16 10.66 11.02 22.82
C PHE A 16 12.18 11.06 23.05
N LYS A 17 12.63 11.62 24.18
CA LYS A 17 14.05 11.66 24.52
C LYS A 17 14.63 10.26 24.71
N LEU A 18 13.93 9.41 25.47
CA LEU A 18 14.36 8.03 25.70
C LEU A 18 14.31 7.21 24.40
N LEU A 19 13.36 7.52 23.50
CA LEU A 19 13.27 6.89 22.18
C LEU A 19 14.53 7.18 21.37
N VAL A 20 14.92 8.45 21.31
CA VAL A 20 16.12 8.91 20.62
C VAL A 20 17.36 8.30 21.24
N ASP A 21 17.47 8.32 22.58
CA ASP A 21 18.62 7.76 23.28
C ASP A 21 18.78 6.26 22.96
N GLU A 22 17.68 5.51 22.91
CA GLU A 22 17.68 4.09 22.58
C GLU A 22 18.06 3.83 21.10
N ILE A 23 17.50 4.60 20.16
CA ILE A 23 17.86 4.51 18.74
C ILE A 23 19.36 4.79 18.54
N LEU A 24 19.88 5.85 19.16
CA LEU A 24 21.28 6.23 19.04
C LEU A 24 22.20 5.20 19.71
N ARG A 25 21.78 4.62 20.84
CA ARG A 25 22.51 3.56 21.54
C ARG A 25 22.69 2.33 20.64
N GLU A 26 21.62 1.87 20.01
CA GLU A 26 21.66 0.71 19.10
C GLU A 26 22.48 1.00 17.82
N LEU A 27 22.53 2.26 17.38
CA LEU A 27 23.37 2.69 16.27
C LEU A 27 24.83 2.96 16.66
N ASN A 28 25.19 2.79 17.93
CA ASN A 28 26.50 3.19 18.48
C ASN A 28 26.87 4.65 18.19
N LEU A 29 25.87 5.54 18.13
CA LEU A 29 26.05 6.97 17.90
C LEU A 29 25.99 7.72 19.23
N GLN A 30 26.97 8.59 19.46
CA GLN A 30 26.98 9.46 20.64
C GLN A 30 26.25 10.78 20.32
N PRO A 31 25.22 11.18 21.09
CA PRO A 31 24.53 12.44 20.85
C PRO A 31 25.45 13.62 21.17
N GLN A 32 26.05 14.22 20.15
CA GLN A 32 26.75 15.50 20.26
C GLN A 32 25.76 16.67 20.14
N GLY A 33 24.82 16.78 21.10
CA GLY A 33 23.86 17.90 21.17
C GLY A 33 22.45 17.51 21.60
N LYS A 34 21.54 18.50 21.65
CA LYS A 34 20.12 18.29 22.00
C LYS A 34 19.35 17.76 20.78
N VAL A 35 19.36 16.45 20.56
CA VAL A 35 18.40 15.78 19.65
C VAL A 35 17.07 15.62 20.39
N ASN A 36 16.33 16.71 20.54
CA ASN A 36 15.09 16.77 21.32
C ASN A 36 13.83 16.91 20.45
N THR A 37 14.00 16.96 19.13
CA THR A 37 12.90 17.02 18.16
C THR A 37 13.13 16.00 17.06
N ILE A 38 12.05 15.63 16.38
CA ILE A 38 12.04 14.70 15.25
C ILE A 38 12.88 15.24 14.08
N ASN A 39 12.77 16.54 13.79
CA ASN A 39 13.60 17.18 12.77
C ASN A 39 15.09 17.17 13.15
N ALA A 40 15.42 17.40 14.42
CA ALA A 40 16.81 17.29 14.88
C ALA A 40 17.34 15.86 14.74
N LEU A 41 16.50 14.85 15.02
CA LEU A 41 16.86 13.44 14.81
C LEU A 41 17.10 13.14 13.34
N ALA A 42 16.21 13.59 12.46
CA ALA A 42 16.32 13.43 11.01
C ALA A 42 17.65 13.99 10.48
N VAL A 43 17.98 15.22 10.86
CA VAL A 43 19.23 15.90 10.45
C VAL A 43 20.45 15.19 11.02
N PHE A 44 20.38 14.74 12.27
CA PHE A 44 21.48 14.03 12.93
C PHE A 44 21.78 12.69 12.24
N LEU A 45 20.75 11.85 12.04
CA LEU A 45 20.89 10.59 11.30
C LEU A 45 21.36 10.87 9.86
N GLY A 46 20.77 11.89 9.23
CA GLY A 46 21.20 12.53 7.98
C GLY A 46 22.72 12.62 7.86
N LYS A 47 23.33 13.34 8.80
CA LYS A 47 24.75 13.67 8.80
C LYS A 47 25.66 12.48 9.15
N HIS A 48 25.20 11.57 10.01
CA HIS A 48 26.03 10.52 10.59
C HIS A 48 25.94 9.17 9.86
N LEU A 49 24.81 8.86 9.23
CA LEU A 49 24.58 7.57 8.58
C LEU A 49 24.50 7.67 7.06
N PHE A 50 24.08 8.83 6.51
CA PHE A 50 23.84 8.96 5.07
C PHE A 50 24.95 9.81 4.43
N SER A 51 25.88 9.13 3.76
CA SER A 51 26.85 9.79 2.87
C SER A 51 26.19 10.05 1.53
N ALA A 52 26.49 11.18 0.88
CA ALA A 52 25.94 11.53 -0.44
C ALA A 52 26.29 10.52 -1.57
N LYS A 53 27.23 9.59 -1.31
CA LYS A 53 27.70 8.60 -2.30
C LYS A 53 27.11 7.20 -2.12
N ASP A 54 26.54 6.88 -0.96
CA ASP A 54 26.05 5.54 -0.65
C ASP A 54 24.59 5.61 -0.19
N HIS A 55 23.72 4.88 -0.90
CA HIS A 55 22.35 4.66 -0.46
C HIS A 55 22.36 3.75 0.77
N VAL A 56 22.30 4.40 1.93
CA VAL A 56 22.18 3.74 3.24
C VAL A 56 20.70 3.69 3.62
N LYS A 57 20.22 2.52 4.05
CA LYS A 57 18.84 2.29 4.52
C LYS A 57 18.89 2.00 6.01
N LEU A 58 18.32 2.87 6.83
CA LEU A 58 18.12 2.58 8.26
C LEU A 58 16.72 2.02 8.45
N THR A 59 16.56 0.84 9.04
CA THR A 59 15.29 0.25 9.45
C THR A 59 15.20 0.28 10.97
N VAL A 60 14.24 1.01 11.53
CA VAL A 60 13.96 1.01 12.98
C VAL A 60 12.71 0.18 13.25
N VAL A 61 12.85 -0.88 14.06
CA VAL A 61 11.77 -1.76 14.51
C VAL A 61 11.35 -1.38 15.91
N LEU A 62 10.07 -1.06 16.08
CA LEU A 62 9.47 -0.66 17.35
C LEU A 62 8.85 -1.87 18.05
N ASP A 63 9.63 -2.54 18.90
CA ASP A 63 9.14 -3.67 19.71
C ASP A 63 8.17 -3.19 20.80
N GLN A 64 7.21 -4.03 21.15
CA GLN A 64 6.11 -3.72 22.07
C GLN A 64 5.34 -2.44 21.68
N ALA A 65 5.01 -2.33 20.39
CA ALA A 65 4.36 -1.16 19.79
C ALA A 65 3.05 -0.70 20.46
N HIS A 66 2.40 -1.53 21.27
CA HIS A 66 1.23 -1.10 22.06
C HIS A 66 1.56 0.03 23.05
N TYR A 67 2.82 0.13 23.51
CA TYR A 67 3.30 1.27 24.31
C TYR A 67 3.44 2.57 23.51
N LEU A 68 3.33 2.56 22.17
CA LEU A 68 3.26 3.79 21.39
C LEU A 68 2.06 4.66 21.77
N SER A 69 0.98 4.06 22.30
CA SER A 69 -0.17 4.79 22.86
C SER A 69 0.19 5.78 23.99
N SER A 70 1.36 5.61 24.63
CA SER A 70 1.84 6.53 25.68
C SER A 70 2.48 7.81 25.12
N PHE A 71 2.76 7.87 23.81
CA PHE A 71 3.33 9.05 23.17
C PHE A 71 2.24 10.04 22.73
N PRO A 72 2.55 11.34 22.67
CA PRO A 72 1.71 12.30 21.95
C PRO A 72 1.55 11.89 20.48
N VAL A 73 0.32 11.96 19.95
CA VAL A 73 0.01 11.61 18.55
C VAL A 73 0.89 12.39 17.56
N SER A 74 1.18 13.67 17.85
CA SER A 74 2.09 14.49 17.04
C SER A 74 3.52 13.96 17.00
N THR A 75 3.98 13.34 18.08
CA THR A 75 5.31 12.71 18.14
C THR A 75 5.35 11.46 17.27
N ILE A 76 4.30 10.64 17.30
CA ILE A 76 4.20 9.43 16.47
C ILE A 76 4.10 9.81 14.99
N LYS A 77 3.21 10.75 14.64
CA LYS A 77 3.08 11.24 13.25
C LYS A 77 4.41 11.77 12.73
N GLY A 78 5.12 12.57 13.53
CA GLY A 78 6.42 13.09 13.12
C GLY A 78 7.48 11.99 12.97
N LEU A 79 7.49 10.99 13.86
CA LEU A 79 8.44 9.88 13.80
C LEU A 79 8.23 9.06 12.52
N LEU A 80 6.98 8.77 12.19
CA LEU A 80 6.60 8.07 10.95
C LEU A 80 6.82 8.94 9.71
N SER A 81 6.81 10.27 9.85
CA SER A 81 7.09 11.21 8.76
C SER A 81 8.57 11.58 8.62
N LEU A 82 9.50 10.80 9.18
CA LEU A 82 10.94 11.04 8.99
C LEU A 82 11.32 10.93 7.49
N PRO A 83 12.41 11.60 7.05
CA PRO A 83 12.82 11.59 5.65
C PRO A 83 13.07 10.18 5.11
N LYS A 84 12.86 10.00 3.79
CA LYS A 84 12.99 8.72 3.06
C LYS A 84 14.30 7.95 3.25
N SER A 85 15.37 8.61 3.70
CA SER A 85 16.64 7.96 4.02
C SER A 85 16.55 7.11 5.30
N VAL A 86 15.63 7.44 6.22
CA VAL A 86 15.37 6.71 7.48
C VAL A 86 14.03 5.97 7.36
N ARG A 87 14.07 4.65 7.13
CA ARG A 87 12.88 3.79 7.11
C ARG A 87 12.53 3.37 8.55
N ILE A 88 11.33 3.66 9.01
CA ILE A 88 10.83 3.14 10.29
C ILE A 88 9.78 2.09 9.98
N ALA A 89 10.03 0.85 10.40
CA ALA A 89 9.12 -0.27 10.20
C ALA A 89 8.51 -0.64 11.55
N VAL A 90 7.19 -0.53 11.68
CA VAL A 90 6.51 -0.91 12.92
C VAL A 90 6.09 -2.37 12.81
N GLU A 91 6.96 -3.28 13.21
CA GLU A 91 6.60 -4.70 13.30
C GLU A 91 5.89 -4.99 14.63
N LYS A 92 4.67 -5.53 14.55
CA LYS A 92 4.01 -6.11 15.72
C LYS A 92 4.73 -7.41 16.09
N TYR A 93 5.60 -7.39 17.09
CA TYR A 93 6.01 -8.60 17.81
C TYR A 93 4.89 -9.04 18.77
N THR A 94 3.72 -9.40 18.22
CA THR A 94 2.62 -10.04 18.97
C THR A 94 2.93 -11.51 19.19
N GLU A 95 4.02 -11.82 19.88
CA GLU A 95 4.34 -13.20 20.23
C GLU A 95 4.07 -13.54 21.71
N LYS A 96 3.54 -12.62 22.53
CA LYS A 96 3.26 -12.98 23.93
C LYS A 96 1.99 -12.50 24.62
N HIS A 97 1.29 -11.43 24.21
CA HIS A 97 0.09 -11.01 24.94
C HIS A 97 -0.97 -10.31 24.08
N GLY A 98 -2.19 -10.86 24.05
CA GLY A 98 -3.44 -10.12 23.85
C GLY A 98 -4.19 -10.36 22.53
N ASP A 99 -5.51 -10.56 22.63
CA ASP A 99 -6.45 -10.71 21.52
C ASP A 99 -6.49 -9.42 20.66
N VAL A 100 -6.63 -9.55 19.34
CA VAL A 100 -6.79 -8.45 18.39
C VAL A 100 -7.96 -7.53 18.76
N ASN A 101 -8.95 -8.05 19.50
CA ASN A 101 -10.07 -7.27 20.02
C ASN A 101 -9.68 -6.26 21.12
N ASP A 102 -8.60 -6.50 21.87
CA ASP A 102 -8.10 -5.57 22.89
C ASP A 102 -7.46 -4.31 22.25
N ILE A 103 -6.93 -4.47 21.03
CA ILE A 103 -6.27 -3.39 20.25
C ILE A 103 -7.29 -2.34 19.79
N LYS A 104 -8.54 -2.74 19.53
CA LYS A 104 -9.62 -1.83 19.13
C LYS A 104 -10.14 -0.95 20.27
N ASN A 105 -9.91 -1.37 21.53
CA ASN A 105 -10.35 -0.65 22.73
C ASN A 105 -9.28 0.25 23.35
N LEU A 106 -8.02 0.10 22.92
CA LEU A 106 -6.96 1.04 23.24
C LEU A 106 -7.11 2.26 22.33
N LYS A 107 -6.82 3.47 22.85
CA LYS A 107 -6.86 4.76 22.12
C LYS A 107 -5.82 4.87 20.98
N LEU A 108 -5.55 3.77 20.31
CA LEU A 108 -4.63 3.56 19.20
C LEU A 108 -5.26 3.88 17.85
N LEU A 109 -6.55 4.23 17.78
CA LEU A 109 -7.20 4.63 16.53
C LEU A 109 -6.41 5.72 15.77
N PRO A 110 -5.89 6.79 16.44
CA PRO A 110 -5.08 7.80 15.75
C PRO A 110 -3.70 7.30 15.31
N VAL A 111 -3.18 6.25 15.97
CA VAL A 111 -1.90 5.60 15.62
C VAL A 111 -2.10 4.68 14.43
N LEU A 112 -3.20 3.92 14.41
CA LEU A 112 -3.62 3.09 13.29
C LEU A 112 -3.97 3.97 12.09
N GLU A 113 -4.70 5.07 12.28
CA GLU A 113 -4.97 6.07 11.23
C GLU A 113 -3.67 6.72 10.73
N ALA A 114 -2.73 7.05 11.61
CA ALA A 114 -1.42 7.58 11.19
C ALA A 114 -0.58 6.56 10.41
N LEU A 115 -0.65 5.28 10.78
CA LEU A 115 -0.01 4.17 10.06
C LEU A 115 -0.68 3.92 8.71
N ASP A 116 -2.02 3.93 8.64
CA ASP A 116 -2.82 3.78 7.41
C ASP A 116 -2.65 5.01 6.48
N GLU A 117 -2.45 6.20 7.05
CA GLU A 117 -2.06 7.44 6.34
C GLU A 117 -0.60 7.39 5.83
N THR A 118 0.30 6.61 6.44
CA THR A 118 1.70 6.47 5.99
C THR A 118 1.96 5.21 5.15
N ASP A 119 1.05 4.23 5.14
CA ASP A 119 1.03 3.10 4.19
C ASP A 119 0.63 3.54 2.77
N CYS A 120 0.30 4.82 2.58
CA CYS A 120 0.22 5.42 1.25
C CYS A 120 1.56 6.11 0.89
N TYR A 121 2.22 5.57 -0.15
CA TYR A 121 3.50 5.97 -0.76
C TYR A 121 4.76 5.49 0.00
N TRP A 122 5.44 4.46 -0.52
CA TRP A 122 6.51 4.55 -1.54
C TRP A 122 6.78 3.14 -2.11
N GLN A 123 6.58 2.94 -3.41
CA GLN A 123 7.23 1.85 -4.15
C GLN A 123 8.74 2.16 -4.23
N ASP A 124 9.59 1.17 -3.97
CA ASP A 124 11.00 1.22 -4.31
C ASP A 124 11.12 1.09 -5.83
N GLU A 125 11.60 2.12 -6.52
CA GLU A 125 11.79 2.05 -7.99
C GLU A 125 12.85 1.00 -8.40
N ASN A 126 13.62 0.46 -7.44
CA ASN A 126 14.75 -0.43 -7.69
C ASN A 126 14.61 -1.88 -7.18
N GLU A 127 13.52 -2.27 -6.53
CA GLU A 127 13.22 -3.68 -6.21
C GLU A 127 12.02 -4.16 -7.05
N ARG A 128 12.24 -4.39 -8.35
CA ARG A 128 11.29 -5.15 -9.18
C ARG A 128 11.42 -6.63 -8.85
N GLU A 129 10.73 -7.09 -7.82
CA GLU A 129 10.29 -8.49 -7.80
C GLU A 129 9.33 -8.66 -8.98
N GLY A 130 9.71 -9.45 -9.97
CA GLY A 130 8.91 -9.59 -11.20
C GLY A 130 7.51 -10.10 -10.86
N PHE A 131 6.49 -9.58 -11.53
CA PHE A 131 5.09 -10.04 -11.42
C PHE A 131 4.87 -11.51 -11.84
N VAL A 132 5.94 -12.21 -12.23
CA VAL A 132 6.01 -13.60 -12.69
C VAL A 132 5.49 -14.59 -11.63
N ASP A 133 5.57 -14.24 -10.34
CA ASP A 133 5.21 -15.15 -9.24
C ASP A 133 3.77 -15.00 -8.71
N LEU A 134 2.96 -14.11 -9.29
CA LEU A 134 1.57 -13.94 -8.86
C LEU A 134 0.67 -15.09 -9.32
N PRO A 135 -0.21 -15.63 -8.46
CA PRO A 135 -1.24 -16.58 -8.88
C PRO A 135 -2.08 -16.03 -10.02
N LEU A 136 -2.45 -16.89 -10.99
CA LEU A 136 -3.16 -16.46 -12.20
C LEU A 136 -4.49 -15.74 -11.89
N SER A 137 -5.22 -16.19 -10.88
CA SER A 137 -6.44 -15.53 -10.41
C SER A 137 -6.16 -14.09 -9.92
N THR A 138 -5.03 -13.87 -9.27
CA THR A 138 -4.60 -12.56 -8.79
C THR A 138 -4.21 -11.65 -9.96
N ARG A 139 -3.50 -12.19 -10.97
CA ARG A 139 -3.19 -11.47 -12.21
C ARG A 139 -4.47 -10.98 -12.91
N PHE A 140 -5.47 -11.86 -13.05
CA PHE A 140 -6.77 -11.50 -13.63
C PHE A 140 -7.51 -10.45 -12.79
N LEU A 141 -7.45 -10.54 -11.46
CA LEU A 141 -8.08 -9.58 -10.56
C LEU A 141 -7.41 -8.20 -10.63
N LEU A 142 -6.08 -8.14 -10.79
CA LEU A 142 -5.35 -6.90 -11.02
C LEU A 142 -5.73 -6.24 -12.34
N VAL A 143 -5.76 -7.01 -13.44
CA VAL A 143 -6.22 -6.51 -14.75
C VAL A 143 -7.66 -6.01 -14.67
N ALA A 144 -8.54 -6.74 -13.97
CA ALA A 144 -9.94 -6.33 -13.76
C ALA A 144 -10.03 -5.01 -12.97
N SER A 145 -9.24 -4.87 -11.91
CA SER A 145 -9.18 -3.66 -11.08
C SER A 145 -8.66 -2.46 -11.88
N PHE A 146 -7.61 -2.64 -12.68
CA PHE A 146 -7.09 -1.61 -13.57
C PHE A 146 -8.13 -1.16 -14.60
N CYS A 147 -8.79 -2.12 -15.25
CA CYS A 147 -9.87 -1.84 -16.21
C CYS A 147 -11.02 -1.07 -15.56
N ALA A 148 -11.43 -1.45 -14.35
CA ALA A 148 -12.47 -0.76 -13.61
C ALA A 148 -12.08 0.69 -13.28
N SER A 149 -10.82 0.94 -12.90
CA SER A 149 -10.36 2.29 -12.55
C SER A 149 -10.14 3.22 -13.74
N HIS A 150 -9.70 2.71 -14.89
CA HIS A 150 -9.30 3.54 -16.03
C HIS A 150 -10.39 3.66 -17.11
N ASN A 151 -11.34 2.72 -17.16
CA ASN A 151 -12.43 2.75 -18.12
C ASN A 151 -13.74 3.24 -17.48
N PRO A 152 -14.54 4.06 -18.19
CA PRO A 152 -15.89 4.39 -17.79
C PRO A 152 -16.78 3.13 -17.71
N SER A 153 -17.66 3.06 -16.72
CA SER A 153 -18.60 1.94 -16.56
C SER A 153 -19.52 1.72 -17.76
N SER A 154 -19.83 2.79 -18.51
CA SER A 154 -20.60 2.71 -19.76
C SER A 154 -19.93 1.86 -20.85
N THR A 155 -18.63 1.59 -20.73
CA THR A 155 -17.87 0.79 -21.70
C THR A 155 -17.76 -0.69 -21.33
N ASP A 156 -18.08 -1.08 -20.09
CA ASP A 156 -17.92 -2.47 -19.62
C ASP A 156 -18.72 -3.45 -20.48
N LYS A 157 -19.97 -3.08 -20.78
CA LYS A 157 -20.82 -3.90 -21.64
C LYS A 157 -20.20 -4.13 -23.00
N ARG A 158 -19.44 -3.20 -23.57
CA ARG A 158 -18.78 -3.32 -24.89
C ARG A 158 -17.52 -4.19 -24.84
N TYR A 159 -16.81 -4.20 -23.71
CA TYR A 159 -15.53 -4.91 -23.60
C TYR A 159 -15.66 -6.32 -23.03
N PHE A 160 -16.61 -6.58 -22.13
CA PHE A 160 -16.57 -7.78 -21.28
C PHE A 160 -17.76 -8.75 -21.45
N ALA A 161 -18.86 -8.35 -22.07
CA ALA A 161 -19.99 -9.28 -22.31
C ALA A 161 -19.78 -10.18 -23.55
N LYS A 162 -20.04 -11.47 -23.47
CA LYS A 162 -19.73 -12.41 -24.58
C LYS A 162 -20.57 -12.22 -25.86
N PHE A 163 -21.74 -11.57 -25.75
CA PHE A 163 -22.73 -11.47 -26.83
C PHE A 163 -23.39 -10.08 -26.90
N HIS A 164 -22.64 -9.06 -27.30
CA HIS A 164 -23.17 -7.69 -27.46
C HIS A 164 -24.14 -7.50 -28.64
N GLY A 165 -24.56 -8.59 -29.30
CA GLY A 165 -25.28 -8.56 -30.56
C GLY A 165 -24.39 -8.10 -31.73
N LYS A 166 -25.00 -7.96 -32.92
CA LYS A 166 -24.34 -7.45 -34.14
C LYS A 166 -24.09 -5.93 -34.06
N GLU A 167 -23.56 -5.44 -32.94
CA GLU A 167 -23.09 -4.05 -32.90
C GLU A 167 -21.84 -3.99 -33.78
N LYS A 168 -22.03 -3.57 -35.04
CA LYS A 168 -20.91 -3.33 -35.96
C LYS A 168 -19.97 -2.36 -35.26
N ARG A 169 -18.76 -2.82 -34.95
CA ARG A 169 -17.63 -1.96 -34.59
C ARG A 169 -17.43 -1.00 -35.76
N SER A 170 -17.99 0.20 -35.63
CA SER A 170 -17.81 1.26 -36.60
C SER A 170 -16.44 1.87 -36.32
N GLU A 171 -15.55 1.85 -37.30
CA GLU A 171 -14.22 2.47 -37.21
C GLU A 171 -14.29 3.92 -36.71
N ALA A 172 -15.33 4.66 -37.12
CA ALA A 172 -15.54 6.03 -36.66
C ALA A 172 -15.83 6.12 -35.15
N ARG A 173 -16.51 5.11 -34.58
CA ARG A 173 -16.77 5.02 -33.15
C ARG A 173 -15.55 4.54 -32.38
N GLU A 174 -14.72 3.69 -32.99
CA GLU A 174 -13.43 3.28 -32.42
C GLU A 174 -12.46 4.45 -32.32
N ARG A 175 -12.27 5.19 -33.42
CA ARG A 175 -11.45 6.42 -33.44
C ARG A 175 -11.91 7.46 -32.43
N LYS A 176 -13.23 7.65 -32.27
CA LYS A 176 -13.77 8.55 -31.24
C LYS A 176 -13.48 8.05 -29.83
N ALA A 177 -13.53 6.74 -29.59
CA ALA A 177 -13.22 6.16 -28.29
C ALA A 177 -11.72 6.27 -27.95
N GLU A 178 -10.84 6.11 -28.94
CA GLU A 178 -9.39 6.32 -28.84
C GLU A 178 -9.05 7.78 -28.53
N GLN A 179 -9.59 8.73 -29.30
CA GLN A 179 -9.43 10.17 -29.02
C GLN A 179 -9.96 10.56 -27.64
N SER A 180 -11.09 9.97 -27.23
CA SER A 180 -11.63 10.18 -25.88
C SER A 180 -10.82 9.47 -24.78
N ALA A 181 -9.97 8.49 -25.12
CA ALA A 181 -9.04 7.87 -24.19
C ALA A 181 -7.78 8.73 -24.03
N GLU A 182 -7.26 9.29 -25.12
CA GLU A 182 -6.11 10.21 -25.14
C GLU A 182 -6.39 11.53 -24.40
N GLN A 183 -7.63 12.01 -24.44
CA GLN A 183 -8.06 13.24 -23.76
C GLN A 183 -8.45 13.05 -22.28
N ARG A 184 -8.50 11.80 -21.78
CA ARG A 184 -8.82 11.55 -20.38
C ARG A 184 -7.59 11.83 -19.52
N ASP A 185 -7.80 12.52 -18.41
CA ASP A 185 -6.83 12.54 -17.31
C ASP A 185 -6.46 11.08 -17.01
N GLY A 186 -5.15 10.77 -17.06
CA GLY A 186 -4.62 9.43 -16.82
C GLY A 186 -4.81 8.94 -15.38
N GLU A 187 -5.54 9.69 -14.55
CA GLU A 187 -5.72 9.38 -13.14
C GLU A 187 -6.75 8.26 -12.95
N ALA A 188 -6.34 7.22 -12.25
CA ALA A 188 -7.16 6.09 -11.86
C ALA A 188 -8.39 6.55 -11.04
N LYS A 189 -9.59 6.12 -11.46
CA LYS A 189 -10.85 6.44 -10.75
C LYS A 189 -11.22 5.35 -9.75
N SER A 190 -11.99 5.74 -8.74
CA SER A 190 -12.58 4.79 -7.81
C SER A 190 -13.68 3.98 -8.52
N ALA A 191 -13.70 2.69 -8.25
CA ALA A 191 -14.66 1.73 -8.80
C ALA A 191 -15.25 0.87 -7.68
N GLU A 192 -16.51 0.52 -7.81
CA GLU A 192 -17.18 -0.36 -6.85
C GLU A 192 -16.65 -1.79 -6.93
N LEU A 193 -16.53 -2.46 -5.78
CA LEU A 193 -16.09 -3.85 -5.71
C LEU A 193 -16.92 -4.79 -6.59
N GLN A 194 -18.23 -4.56 -6.67
CA GLN A 194 -19.11 -5.36 -7.52
C GLN A 194 -18.75 -5.25 -9.00
N ARG A 195 -18.39 -4.05 -9.46
CA ARG A 195 -17.92 -3.84 -10.83
C ARG A 195 -16.62 -4.61 -11.10
N ILE A 196 -15.66 -4.55 -10.17
CA ILE A 196 -14.40 -5.30 -10.26
C ILE A 196 -14.67 -6.80 -10.34
N LYS A 197 -15.54 -7.34 -9.47
CA LYS A 197 -15.96 -8.76 -9.48
C LYS A 197 -16.57 -9.16 -10.82
N CYS A 198 -17.47 -8.34 -11.37
CA CYS A 198 -18.09 -8.60 -12.67
C CYS A 198 -17.06 -8.65 -13.81
N ILE A 199 -16.12 -7.71 -13.84
CA ILE A 199 -15.05 -7.68 -14.85
C ILE A 199 -14.13 -8.91 -14.69
N TYR A 200 -13.75 -9.25 -13.46
CA TYR A 200 -12.94 -10.44 -13.15
C TYR A 200 -13.60 -11.73 -13.69
N LEU A 201 -14.87 -11.95 -13.36
CA LEU A 201 -15.62 -13.13 -13.81
C LEU A 201 -15.78 -13.14 -15.33
N ALA A 202 -15.96 -11.97 -15.95
CA ALA A 202 -16.03 -11.86 -17.39
C ALA A 202 -14.69 -12.24 -18.05
N LEU A 203 -13.56 -11.75 -17.54
CA LEU A 203 -12.22 -12.12 -18.02
C LEU A 203 -11.97 -13.63 -17.87
N ALA A 204 -12.28 -14.21 -16.71
CA ALA A 204 -12.13 -15.65 -16.48
C ALA A 204 -12.96 -16.51 -17.45
N ASN A 205 -14.13 -16.02 -17.87
CA ASN A 205 -14.99 -16.71 -18.86
C ASN A 205 -14.54 -16.48 -20.32
N LEU A 206 -14.00 -15.30 -20.64
CA LEU A 206 -13.48 -14.99 -21.98
C LEU A 206 -12.16 -15.71 -22.26
N TYR A 207 -11.32 -15.89 -21.23
CA TYR A 207 -10.00 -16.51 -21.31
C TYR A 207 -9.89 -17.68 -20.34
N PRO A 208 -10.64 -18.78 -20.56
CA PRO A 208 -10.63 -19.93 -19.66
C PRO A 208 -9.28 -20.66 -19.72
N VAL A 209 -8.66 -20.87 -18.56
CA VAL A 209 -7.41 -21.62 -18.43
C VAL A 209 -7.69 -22.99 -17.83
N LYS A 210 -7.25 -24.05 -18.50
CA LYS A 210 -7.47 -25.43 -18.04
C LYS A 210 -6.61 -25.73 -16.82
N GLY A 211 -7.19 -26.42 -15.84
CA GLY A 211 -6.46 -26.91 -14.66
C GLY A 211 -6.15 -25.83 -13.61
N VAL A 212 -6.66 -24.60 -13.77
CA VAL A 212 -6.52 -23.53 -12.78
C VAL A 212 -7.89 -23.19 -12.20
N ASN A 213 -7.98 -23.12 -10.88
CA ASN A 213 -9.20 -22.67 -10.22
C ASN A 213 -9.26 -21.14 -10.20
N MET A 214 -10.21 -20.57 -10.96
CA MET A 214 -10.49 -19.13 -10.98
C MET A 214 -11.64 -18.74 -10.04
N ASP A 215 -12.27 -19.70 -9.35
CA ASP A 215 -13.27 -19.46 -8.32
C ASP A 215 -12.55 -19.19 -6.98
N ILE A 216 -12.24 -17.92 -6.76
CA ILE A 216 -11.54 -17.41 -5.58
C ILE A 216 -12.45 -16.50 -4.75
N ASP A 217 -12.18 -16.40 -3.45
CA ASP A 217 -12.77 -15.32 -2.66
C ASP A 217 -12.11 -13.99 -3.03
N VAL A 218 -12.76 -13.26 -3.94
CA VAL A 218 -12.33 -11.94 -4.39
C VAL A 218 -12.23 -10.94 -3.22
N ASN A 219 -13.01 -11.09 -2.14
CA ASN A 219 -12.90 -10.18 -1.00
C ASN A 219 -11.59 -10.36 -0.23
N SER A 220 -11.20 -11.62 0.02
CA SER A 220 -9.90 -11.92 0.61
C SER A 220 -8.77 -11.43 -0.30
N GLN A 221 -8.85 -11.72 -1.60
CA GLN A 221 -7.76 -11.40 -2.52
C GLN A 221 -7.62 -9.89 -2.75
N ILE A 222 -8.72 -9.14 -2.81
CA ILE A 222 -8.63 -7.68 -2.93
C ILE A 222 -8.09 -7.05 -1.65
N ALA A 223 -8.37 -7.62 -0.49
CA ALA A 223 -7.76 -7.18 0.77
C ALA A 223 -6.24 -7.41 0.76
N THR A 224 -5.78 -8.57 0.26
CA THR A 224 -4.35 -8.84 0.07
C THR A 224 -3.72 -7.83 -0.89
N LEU A 225 -4.36 -7.55 -2.03
CA LEU A 225 -3.87 -6.53 -2.98
C LEU A 225 -3.84 -5.11 -2.40
N CYS A 226 -4.70 -4.82 -1.41
CA CYS A 226 -4.59 -3.60 -0.63
C CYS A 226 -3.37 -3.61 0.29
N SER A 227 -3.14 -4.70 1.01
CA SER A 227 -1.97 -4.83 1.88
C SER A 227 -0.65 -4.80 1.11
N THR A 228 -0.62 -5.24 -0.16
CA THR A 228 0.58 -5.17 -1.01
C THR A 228 0.73 -3.84 -1.76
N GLY A 229 -0.22 -2.92 -1.64
CA GLY A 229 -0.15 -1.60 -2.27
C GLY A 229 -0.50 -1.53 -3.77
N SER A 230 -1.00 -2.61 -4.38
CA SER A 230 -1.40 -2.59 -5.79
C SER A 230 -2.80 -2.01 -6.03
N VAL A 231 -3.67 -2.06 -5.00
CA VAL A 231 -5.03 -1.51 -5.04
C VAL A 231 -5.29 -0.72 -3.76
N ALA A 232 -5.78 0.51 -3.86
CA ALA A 232 -6.21 1.29 -2.70
C ALA A 232 -7.72 1.20 -2.50
N ARG A 233 -8.17 1.01 -1.26
CA ARG A 233 -9.57 1.26 -0.88
C ARG A 233 -9.78 2.77 -0.80
N THR A 234 -10.84 3.28 -1.44
CA THR A 234 -11.14 4.73 -1.49
C THR A 234 -12.33 5.14 -0.61
N THR A 235 -13.08 4.18 -0.08
CA THR A 235 -14.16 4.41 0.89
C THR A 235 -13.69 4.05 2.30
N SER A 236 -14.28 4.66 3.33
CA SER A 236 -14.03 4.28 4.72
C SER A 236 -14.11 2.76 4.92
N ALA A 237 -13.24 2.20 5.77
CA ALA A 237 -13.28 0.81 6.17
C ALA A 237 -14.61 0.40 6.83
N ALA A 238 -15.35 1.36 7.40
CA ALA A 238 -16.68 1.14 7.96
C ALA A 238 -17.77 0.94 6.89
N ASN A 239 -17.53 1.31 5.63
CA ASN A 239 -18.46 1.07 4.53
C ASN A 239 -18.30 -0.36 4.01
N LEU A 240 -19.14 -1.25 4.53
CA LEU A 240 -19.19 -2.67 4.15
C LEU A 240 -20.12 -2.93 2.96
N ASP A 241 -21.12 -2.08 2.72
CA ASP A 241 -22.15 -2.32 1.71
C ASP A 241 -21.66 -2.05 0.29
N GLN A 242 -20.99 -0.90 0.09
CA GLN A 242 -20.56 -0.44 -1.22
C GLN A 242 -19.09 0.03 -1.20
N PRO A 243 -18.16 -0.88 -0.90
CA PRO A 243 -16.75 -0.53 -0.87
C PRO A 243 -16.25 -0.18 -2.28
N LYS A 244 -15.47 0.90 -2.36
CA LYS A 244 -14.85 1.35 -3.61
C LYS A 244 -13.34 1.26 -3.51
N PHE A 245 -12.72 0.95 -4.64
CA PHE A 245 -11.30 0.69 -4.79
C PHE A 245 -10.74 1.40 -6.01
N ARG A 246 -9.44 1.64 -6.02
CA ARG A 246 -8.68 2.26 -7.11
C ARG A 246 -7.43 1.41 -7.35
N CYS A 247 -7.20 1.00 -8.60
CA CYS A 247 -5.93 0.38 -8.97
C CYS A 247 -4.80 1.41 -8.95
N LEU A 248 -3.66 1.07 -8.36
CA LEU A 248 -2.48 1.93 -8.28
C LEU A 248 -1.37 1.54 -9.27
N GLU A 249 -1.51 0.41 -9.95
CA GLU A 249 -0.53 -0.06 -10.94
C GLU A 249 -0.57 0.77 -12.23
N SER A 250 0.62 0.97 -12.83
CA SER A 250 0.74 1.63 -14.12
C SER A 250 0.27 0.73 -15.26
N PHE A 251 0.06 1.34 -16.44
CA PHE A 251 -0.30 0.58 -17.64
C PHE A 251 0.79 -0.42 -18.03
N GLU A 252 2.07 -0.04 -17.91
CA GLU A 252 3.21 -0.89 -18.23
C GLU A 252 3.22 -2.16 -17.37
N ASN A 253 3.04 -2.01 -16.05
CA ASN A 253 2.99 -3.14 -15.11
C ASN A 253 1.81 -4.07 -15.46
N ILE A 254 0.63 -3.50 -15.68
CA ILE A 254 -0.57 -4.29 -16.00
C ILE A 254 -0.44 -4.98 -17.37
N ASN A 255 0.21 -4.34 -18.34
CA ASN A 255 0.47 -4.95 -19.63
C ASN A 255 1.45 -6.13 -19.52
N GLU A 256 2.47 -6.04 -18.67
CA GLU A 256 3.37 -7.17 -18.36
C GLU A 256 2.60 -8.30 -17.65
N ILE A 257 1.73 -7.98 -16.70
CA ILE A 257 0.86 -8.95 -16.02
C ILE A 257 -0.14 -9.62 -16.98
N ALA A 258 -0.54 -8.95 -18.06
CA ALA A 258 -1.53 -9.45 -19.02
C ALA A 258 -0.94 -10.35 -20.12
N GLN A 259 0.38 -10.36 -20.31
CA GLN A 259 1.09 -11.22 -21.27
C GLN A 259 1.18 -12.68 -20.80
#